data_AF-A0A524K5G7-F1
#
_entry.id   AF-A0A524K5G7-F1
#
_cell.length_a   1.000
_cell.length_b   1.000
_cell.length_c   1.000
_cell.angle_alpha   90.00
_cell.angle_beta   90.00
_cell.angle_gamma   90.00
#
_symmetry.space_group_name_H-M   'P 1'
#
loop_
_entity.id
_entity.type
_entity.pdbx_description
1 polymer ?
#
loop_
_entity_poly.entity_id
_entity_poly.type
_entity_poly.pdbx_seq_one_letter_code
_entity_poly.pdbx_strand_id
1 'polypeptide(L)'
;DILFPGEPPRIHDLLRTGDISIEVAALVGDGVVRGLALGSVRGLGLGMRVEATGAPIQAPVGDGVLGRMLNVFGDPIDGRGPLETTERRPVHRPPPRLTERVVHAEIFETGIKAVDLLCPIERGGKTGLFGGAGVGKTVLITELIHNTASHHKGVSLFCGIGERSREAEELYREMREAGVLDQAVLLFGQMNEPPGVRFLIGNTALTIAEYFRDEKHQDVLLMIDNIFRFVQAGSEVSGLLGRMPSRVGYQPTLATEIAALEERIASTRSGAITSIQAVYVPADDFTDPAVTHVFSHLSASVVLSRKRASEGLYPAIDPLTSTSVMLSPGVVGQRHYDIARAVRRTLAEYEELRDIIAMLGLEELSQADRTTVARARRLERFLTQPFFTTGAFTGANGRLVPLAQTLDGCEQLLSQIKFDLPESAYYMIGTIDEAKS
;
A
#
# COMPACT_ATOMS: atom_id res chain seq x y z
N ASP A 1 -17.14 30.33 1.69
CA ASP A 1 -18.24 30.60 0.75
C ASP A 1 -17.86 31.76 -0.15
N ILE A 2 -18.19 31.66 -1.44
CA ILE A 2 -17.77 32.58 -2.50
C ILE A 2 -19.01 32.87 -3.37
N LEU A 3 -19.31 34.15 -3.60
CA LEU A 3 -20.44 34.59 -4.41
C LEU A 3 -20.01 34.77 -5.87
N PHE A 4 -20.69 34.09 -6.78
CA PHE A 4 -20.61 34.31 -8.22
C PHE A 4 -21.89 34.99 -8.70
N PRO A 5 -21.82 36.26 -9.16
CA PRO A 5 -23.01 36.97 -9.65
C PRO A 5 -23.62 36.38 -10.93
N GLY A 6 -22.85 35.58 -11.67
CA GLY A 6 -23.26 34.91 -12.91
C GLY A 6 -23.54 33.43 -12.70
N GLU A 7 -23.27 32.62 -13.73
CA GLU A 7 -23.35 31.17 -13.63
C GLU A 7 -22.33 30.66 -12.58
N PRO A 8 -22.77 29.90 -11.57
CA PRO A 8 -21.87 29.39 -10.55
C PRO A 8 -20.94 28.30 -11.15
N PRO A 9 -19.69 28.21 -10.67
CA PRO A 9 -18.79 27.12 -11.07
C PRO A 9 -19.34 25.76 -10.65
N ARG A 10 -18.86 24.70 -11.28
CA ARG A 10 -19.30 23.33 -11.01
C ARG A 10 -18.64 22.80 -9.74
N ILE A 11 -19.24 21.77 -9.14
CA ILE A 11 -18.57 21.01 -8.08
C ILE A 11 -17.27 20.43 -8.64
N HIS A 12 -16.21 20.48 -7.83
CA HIS A 12 -14.82 20.16 -8.15
C HIS A 12 -14.06 21.19 -8.98
N ASP A 13 -14.68 22.25 -9.50
CA ASP A 13 -13.93 23.29 -10.21
C ASP A 13 -12.92 23.95 -9.27
N LEU A 14 -11.73 24.22 -9.80
CA LEU A 14 -10.68 24.93 -9.10
C LEU A 14 -10.92 26.44 -9.20
N LEU A 15 -10.79 27.13 -8.08
CA LEU A 15 -10.85 28.57 -7.97
C LEU A 15 -9.52 29.10 -7.46
N ARG A 16 -9.17 30.34 -7.85
CA ARG A 16 -7.96 31.02 -7.43
C ARG A 16 -8.25 32.39 -6.85
N THR A 17 -7.56 32.72 -5.77
CA THR A 17 -7.54 34.06 -5.19
C THR A 17 -6.15 34.34 -4.63
N GLY A 18 -5.41 35.25 -5.28
CA GLY A 18 -3.97 35.34 -5.08
C GLY A 18 -3.29 33.98 -5.32
N ASP A 19 -2.47 33.56 -4.36
CA ASP A 19 -1.77 32.26 -4.39
C ASP A 19 -2.60 31.10 -3.80
N ILE A 20 -3.83 31.36 -3.37
CA ILE A 20 -4.67 30.37 -2.70
C ILE A 20 -5.55 29.65 -3.73
N SER A 21 -5.41 28.33 -3.75
CA SER A 21 -6.25 27.42 -4.51
C SER A 21 -7.43 26.95 -3.66
N ILE A 22 -8.63 26.94 -4.23
CA ILE A 22 -9.87 26.56 -3.56
C ILE A 22 -10.65 25.62 -4.47
N GLU A 23 -11.00 24.42 -4.03
CA GLU A 23 -11.88 23.52 -4.79
C GLU A 23 -13.34 23.75 -4.40
N VAL A 24 -14.25 23.83 -5.38
CA VAL A 24 -15.70 23.91 -5.11
C VAL A 24 -16.20 22.58 -4.54
N ALA A 25 -16.66 22.60 -3.30
CA ALA A 25 -17.17 21.42 -2.59
C ALA A 25 -18.70 21.29 -2.67
N ALA A 26 -19.44 22.41 -2.71
CA ALA A 26 -20.90 22.39 -2.80
C ALA A 26 -21.47 23.70 -3.39
N LEU A 27 -22.67 23.59 -3.96
CA LEU A 27 -23.49 24.75 -4.37
C LEU A 27 -24.49 25.05 -3.25
N VAL A 28 -24.45 26.26 -2.68
CA VAL A 28 -25.27 26.63 -1.53
C VAL A 28 -26.61 27.24 -1.98
N GLY A 29 -26.61 27.96 -3.10
CA GLY A 29 -27.77 28.69 -3.63
C GLY A 29 -27.42 30.15 -3.93
N ASP A 30 -28.25 30.83 -4.73
CA ASP A 30 -28.11 32.26 -5.05
C ASP A 30 -26.72 32.68 -5.58
N GLY A 31 -26.10 31.82 -6.38
CA GLY A 31 -24.74 32.03 -6.91
C GLY A 31 -23.62 31.81 -5.88
N VAL A 32 -23.94 31.44 -4.64
CA VAL A 32 -22.96 31.13 -3.60
C VAL A 32 -22.50 29.68 -3.70
N VAL A 33 -21.17 29.51 -3.74
CA VAL A 33 -20.51 28.21 -3.67
C VAL A 33 -19.70 28.08 -2.39
N ARG A 34 -19.67 26.87 -1.83
CA ARG A 34 -18.80 26.50 -0.71
C ARG A 34 -17.54 25.87 -1.26
N GLY A 35 -16.40 26.45 -0.92
CA GLY A 35 -15.09 25.99 -1.37
C GLY A 35 -14.24 25.47 -0.22
N LEU A 36 -13.38 24.50 -0.53
CA LEU A 36 -12.35 23.96 0.34
C LEU A 36 -11.00 24.59 -0.02
N ALA A 37 -10.44 25.37 0.89
CA ALA A 37 -9.11 25.96 0.66
C ALA A 37 -8.03 24.88 0.76
N LEU A 38 -7.14 24.86 -0.24
CA LEU A 38 -6.04 23.91 -0.39
C LEU A 38 -4.69 24.54 -0.01
N GLY A 39 -4.73 25.65 0.71
CA GLY A 39 -3.57 26.37 1.22
C GLY A 39 -3.91 27.16 2.48
N SER A 40 -2.95 27.93 2.98
CA SER A 40 -3.17 28.83 4.11
C SER A 40 -4.22 29.89 3.76
N VAL A 41 -5.28 29.99 4.55
CA VAL A 41 -6.31 31.03 4.41
C VAL A 41 -5.93 32.35 5.08
N ARG A 42 -4.74 32.43 5.69
CA ARG A 42 -4.25 33.67 6.31
C ARG A 42 -4.10 34.76 5.24
N GLY A 43 -4.66 35.93 5.51
CA GLY A 43 -4.64 37.06 4.59
C GLY A 43 -5.89 37.15 3.71
N LEU A 44 -6.79 36.17 3.72
CA LEU A 44 -8.09 36.30 3.04
C LEU A 44 -9.00 37.30 3.77
N GLY A 45 -9.53 38.25 3.01
CA GLY A 45 -10.52 39.22 3.46
C GLY A 45 -11.83 39.09 2.67
N LEU A 46 -12.94 39.52 3.29
CA LEU A 46 -14.22 39.62 2.58
C LEU A 46 -14.11 40.61 1.41
N GLY A 47 -14.71 40.26 0.28
CA GLY A 47 -14.68 41.07 -0.94
C GLY A 47 -13.46 40.86 -1.84
N MET A 48 -12.53 39.98 -1.47
CA MET A 48 -11.44 39.58 -2.37
C MET A 48 -11.98 38.90 -3.64
N ARG A 49 -11.35 39.23 -4.78
CA ARG A 49 -11.71 38.65 -6.07
C ARG A 49 -11.27 37.19 -6.12
N VAL A 50 -12.18 36.35 -6.61
CA VAL A 50 -11.93 34.94 -6.88
C VAL A 50 -12.19 34.67 -8.36
N GLU A 51 -11.31 33.92 -8.99
CA GLU A 51 -11.40 33.55 -10.40
C GLU A 51 -11.62 32.04 -10.50
N ALA A 52 -12.62 31.63 -11.29
CA ALA A 52 -12.83 30.23 -11.61
C ALA A 52 -11.92 29.83 -12.78
N THR A 53 -11.20 28.73 -12.65
CA THR A 53 -10.35 28.22 -13.74
C THR A 53 -11.17 27.52 -14.83
N GLY A 54 -12.42 27.16 -14.54
CA GLY A 54 -13.32 26.42 -15.43
C GLY A 54 -13.02 24.92 -15.53
N ALA A 55 -12.10 24.41 -14.71
CA ALA A 55 -11.72 23.01 -14.68
C ALA A 55 -11.35 22.58 -13.25
N PRO A 56 -11.48 21.28 -12.91
CA PRO A 56 -10.99 20.76 -11.64
C PRO A 56 -9.47 20.78 -11.57
N ILE A 57 -8.91 20.40 -10.43
CA ILE A 57 -7.47 20.14 -10.29
C ILE A 57 -7.04 19.13 -11.36
N GLN A 58 -5.89 19.39 -12.00
CA GLN A 58 -5.36 18.55 -13.06
C GLN A 58 -3.95 18.06 -12.75
N ALA A 59 -3.77 16.75 -12.76
CA ALA A 59 -2.48 16.09 -12.60
C ALA A 59 -1.72 16.03 -13.94
N PRO A 60 -0.40 16.28 -13.98
CA PRO A 60 0.43 15.99 -15.14
C PRO A 60 0.52 14.49 -15.35
N VAL A 61 0.54 14.08 -16.61
CA VAL A 61 0.68 12.67 -17.00
C VAL A 61 1.73 12.52 -18.09
N GLY A 62 2.11 11.28 -18.42
CA GLY A 62 3.20 11.02 -19.37
C GLY A 62 4.51 10.63 -18.69
N ASP A 63 5.47 10.18 -19.49
CA ASP A 63 6.74 9.65 -18.98
C ASP A 63 7.58 10.72 -18.26
N GLY A 64 7.34 12.01 -18.55
CA GLY A 64 8.01 13.14 -17.89
C GLY A 64 7.75 13.30 -16.39
N VAL A 65 6.81 12.52 -15.81
CA VAL A 65 6.59 12.48 -14.34
C VAL A 65 7.47 11.44 -13.63
N LEU A 66 8.12 10.52 -14.36
CA LEU A 66 8.96 9.48 -13.78
C LEU A 66 10.20 10.08 -13.11
N GLY A 67 10.56 9.56 -11.93
CA GLY A 67 11.65 10.05 -11.10
C GLY A 67 11.40 11.38 -10.40
N ARG A 68 10.15 11.87 -10.40
CA ARG A 68 9.77 13.18 -9.85
C ARG A 68 9.00 13.05 -8.54
N MET A 69 9.14 14.06 -7.68
CA MET A 69 8.27 14.26 -6.51
C MET A 69 7.24 15.36 -6.81
N LEU A 70 5.96 15.07 -6.63
CA LEU A 70 4.84 15.96 -6.97
C LEU A 70 3.94 16.25 -5.77
N ASN A 71 3.35 17.44 -5.75
CA ASN A 71 2.26 17.78 -4.81
C ASN A 71 0.87 17.47 -5.41
N VAL A 72 -0.20 17.84 -4.70
CA VAL A 72 -1.60 17.61 -5.13
C VAL A 72 -2.00 18.33 -6.43
N PHE A 73 -1.34 19.43 -6.78
CA PHE A 73 -1.56 20.14 -8.03
C PHE A 73 -0.71 19.58 -9.18
N GLY A 74 0.13 18.59 -8.88
CA GLY A 74 1.10 18.01 -9.79
C GLY A 74 2.31 18.88 -10.05
N ASP A 75 2.58 19.87 -9.19
CA ASP A 75 3.78 20.69 -9.31
C ASP A 75 4.97 19.96 -8.66
N PRO A 76 6.17 20.05 -9.28
CA PRO A 76 7.35 19.36 -8.76
C PRO A 76 7.86 20.01 -7.48
N ILE A 77 8.15 19.18 -6.47
CA ILE A 77 8.67 19.56 -5.15
C ILE A 77 10.08 19.00 -4.87
N ASP A 78 10.71 18.41 -5.88
CA ASP A 78 12.05 17.79 -5.79
C ASP A 78 13.22 18.74 -6.09
N GLY A 79 12.94 20.00 -6.46
CA GLY A 79 13.97 20.98 -6.84
C GLY A 79 14.64 20.70 -8.18
N ARG A 80 14.12 19.78 -9.02
CA ARG A 80 14.70 19.40 -10.33
C ARG A 80 14.17 20.24 -11.51
N GLY A 81 13.53 21.38 -11.23
CA GLY A 81 12.94 22.24 -12.26
C GLY A 81 11.57 21.74 -12.77
N PRO A 82 11.04 22.29 -13.87
CA PRO A 82 9.72 21.94 -14.39
C PRO A 82 9.66 20.49 -14.91
N LEU A 83 8.44 19.99 -15.14
CA LEU A 83 8.20 18.67 -15.72
C LEU A 83 8.34 18.71 -17.24
N GLU A 84 8.86 17.64 -17.83
CA GLU A 84 8.93 17.43 -19.29
C GLU A 84 7.62 16.83 -19.82
N THR A 85 6.49 17.40 -19.42
CA THR A 85 5.17 17.04 -19.96
C THR A 85 4.23 18.24 -19.92
N THR A 86 3.39 18.34 -20.95
CA THR A 86 2.34 19.36 -21.05
C THR A 86 0.95 18.76 -20.89
N GLU A 87 0.82 17.43 -20.94
CA GLU A 87 -0.48 16.77 -20.84
C GLU A 87 -0.93 16.75 -19.37
N ARG A 88 -2.17 17.17 -19.13
CA ARG A 88 -2.78 17.16 -17.80
C ARG A 88 -4.19 16.55 -17.84
N ARG A 89 -4.56 15.85 -16.77
CA ARG A 89 -5.86 15.16 -16.63
C ARG A 89 -6.56 15.55 -15.33
N PRO A 90 -7.90 15.66 -15.33
CA PRO A 90 -8.66 15.97 -14.13
C PRO A 90 -8.48 14.88 -13.08
N VAL A 91 -8.30 15.26 -11.82
CA VAL A 91 -8.08 14.29 -10.72
C VAL A 91 -9.36 13.56 -10.30
N HIS A 92 -10.52 14.18 -10.52
CA HIS A 92 -11.83 13.59 -10.29
C HIS A 92 -12.28 12.83 -11.54
N ARG A 93 -12.27 11.50 -11.45
CA ARG A 93 -12.67 10.59 -12.54
C ARG A 93 -13.56 9.49 -11.97
N PRO A 94 -14.57 9.02 -12.73
CA PRO A 94 -15.34 7.85 -12.34
C PRO A 94 -14.46 6.60 -12.41
N PRO A 95 -14.76 5.55 -11.62
CA PRO A 95 -14.09 4.27 -11.74
C PRO A 95 -14.36 3.61 -13.12
N PRO A 96 -13.50 2.67 -13.56
CA PRO A 96 -13.71 1.91 -14.78
C PRO A 96 -15.08 1.21 -14.78
N ARG A 97 -15.74 1.20 -15.95
CA ARG A 97 -17.07 0.59 -16.10
C ARG A 97 -16.96 -0.92 -15.91
N LEU A 98 -18.05 -1.54 -15.47
CA LEU A 98 -18.10 -3.00 -15.28
C LEU A 98 -17.71 -3.79 -16.55
N THR A 99 -18.05 -3.29 -17.74
CA THR A 99 -17.73 -3.90 -19.03
C THR A 99 -16.23 -3.86 -19.39
N GLU A 100 -15.48 -2.96 -18.77
CA GLU A 100 -14.04 -2.74 -19.00
C GLU A 100 -13.19 -3.53 -18.01
N ARG A 101 -13.76 -3.95 -16.88
CA ARG A 101 -13.09 -4.72 -15.83
C ARG A 101 -12.79 -6.14 -16.30
N VAL A 102 -11.62 -6.63 -15.92
CA VAL A 102 -11.20 -8.02 -16.17
C VAL A 102 -11.44 -8.86 -14.91
N VAL A 103 -11.98 -10.06 -15.09
CA VAL A 103 -12.40 -10.96 -13.98
C VAL A 103 -11.42 -12.13 -13.79
N HIS A 104 -10.27 -12.09 -14.45
CA HIS A 104 -9.26 -13.14 -14.33
C HIS A 104 -8.39 -12.90 -13.10
N ALA A 105 -8.43 -13.87 -12.18
CA ALA A 105 -7.59 -13.90 -10.99
C ALA A 105 -6.20 -14.40 -11.38
N GLU A 106 -5.23 -13.49 -11.43
CA GLU A 106 -3.81 -13.80 -11.62
C GLU A 106 -3.02 -13.39 -10.37
N ILE A 107 -2.02 -14.20 -10.01
CA ILE A 107 -1.14 -13.89 -8.88
C ILE A 107 -0.05 -12.96 -9.35
N PHE A 108 0.20 -11.92 -8.56
CA PHE A 108 1.37 -11.06 -8.67
C PHE A 108 2.49 -11.67 -7.84
N GLU A 109 3.46 -12.32 -8.52
CA GLU A 109 4.62 -12.94 -7.87
C GLU A 109 5.59 -11.86 -7.38
N THR A 110 5.76 -11.77 -6.07
CA THR A 110 6.57 -10.71 -5.42
C THR A 110 8.05 -11.08 -5.29
N GLY A 111 8.37 -12.37 -5.38
CA GLY A 111 9.69 -12.91 -5.09
C GLY A 111 10.00 -12.97 -3.60
N ILE A 112 9.01 -12.74 -2.72
CA ILE A 112 9.12 -12.77 -1.26
C ILE A 112 8.41 -14.01 -0.74
N LYS A 113 9.19 -14.97 -0.21
CA LYS A 113 8.69 -16.30 0.20
C LYS A 113 7.43 -16.26 1.05
N ALA A 114 7.44 -15.44 2.11
CA ALA A 114 6.31 -15.36 3.03
C ALA A 114 5.05 -14.79 2.38
N VAL A 115 5.18 -13.81 1.48
CA VAL A 115 4.05 -13.21 0.76
C VAL A 115 3.50 -14.21 -0.26
N ASP A 116 4.36 -14.70 -1.15
CA ASP A 116 3.94 -15.56 -2.26
C ASP A 116 3.36 -16.88 -1.76
N LEU A 117 3.88 -17.45 -0.67
CA LEU A 117 3.34 -18.67 -0.09
C LEU A 117 2.01 -18.45 0.65
N LEU A 118 1.96 -17.49 1.58
CA LEU A 118 0.92 -17.43 2.61
C LEU A 118 -0.16 -16.38 2.36
N CYS A 119 0.16 -15.31 1.64
CA CYS A 119 -0.76 -14.22 1.33
C CYS A 119 -0.49 -13.70 -0.10
N PRO A 120 -0.64 -14.57 -1.12
CA PRO A 120 -0.35 -14.20 -2.52
C PRO A 120 -1.16 -12.97 -2.94
N ILE A 121 -0.48 -12.02 -3.57
CA ILE A 121 -1.08 -10.75 -4.00
C ILE A 121 -1.80 -10.97 -5.33
N GLU A 122 -2.98 -10.38 -5.48
CA GLU A 122 -3.73 -10.39 -6.74
C GLU A 122 -3.20 -9.30 -7.68
N ARG A 123 -2.95 -9.64 -8.95
CA ARG A 123 -2.63 -8.69 -10.00
C ARG A 123 -3.82 -7.75 -10.26
N GLY A 124 -3.63 -6.47 -9.99
CA GLY A 124 -4.67 -5.44 -10.04
C GLY A 124 -5.65 -5.47 -8.87
N GLY A 125 -5.34 -6.25 -7.84
CA GLY A 125 -6.06 -6.24 -6.57
C GLY A 125 -5.53 -5.19 -5.60
N LYS A 126 -6.05 -5.23 -4.38
CA LYS A 126 -5.73 -4.29 -3.29
C LYS A 126 -5.25 -5.07 -2.08
N THR A 127 -4.05 -4.78 -1.63
CA THR A 127 -3.42 -5.43 -0.49
C THR A 127 -3.25 -4.45 0.65
N GLY A 128 -3.78 -4.78 1.82
CA GLY A 128 -3.52 -4.02 3.04
C GLY A 128 -2.23 -4.47 3.69
N LEU A 129 -1.36 -3.52 4.02
CA LEU A 129 -0.16 -3.71 4.82
C LEU A 129 -0.38 -3.18 6.24
N PHE A 130 -0.43 -4.08 7.20
CA PHE A 130 -0.69 -3.79 8.61
C PHE A 130 0.59 -3.90 9.42
N GLY A 131 0.76 -3.02 10.40
CA GLY A 131 1.93 -3.10 11.28
C GLY A 131 2.20 -1.82 12.05
N GLY A 132 2.76 -1.98 13.25
CA GLY A 132 3.21 -0.87 14.09
C GLY A 132 4.40 -0.11 13.49
N ALA A 133 4.88 0.90 14.21
CA ALA A 133 6.15 1.55 13.86
C ALA A 133 7.33 0.58 14.03
N GLY A 134 8.33 0.67 13.14
CA GLY A 134 9.59 -0.08 13.27
C GLY A 134 9.54 -1.57 12.92
N VAL A 135 8.41 -2.12 12.42
CA VAL A 135 8.30 -3.53 12.02
C VAL A 135 8.78 -3.82 10.58
N GLY A 136 9.31 -2.81 9.88
CA GLY A 136 9.83 -2.97 8.51
C GLY A 136 8.83 -2.71 7.38
N LYS A 137 7.77 -1.92 7.58
CA LYS A 137 6.80 -1.56 6.51
C LYS A 137 7.47 -0.93 5.29
N THR A 138 8.23 0.14 5.51
CA THR A 138 8.95 0.87 4.45
C THR A 138 9.94 -0.04 3.73
N VAL A 139 10.65 -0.89 4.47
CA VAL A 139 11.59 -1.86 3.92
C VAL A 139 10.89 -2.88 3.00
N LEU A 140 9.73 -3.40 3.41
CA LEU A 140 8.95 -4.30 2.56
C LEU A 140 8.43 -3.57 1.30
N ILE A 141 7.96 -2.34 1.48
CA ILE A 141 7.50 -1.44 0.41
C ILE A 141 8.61 -1.20 -0.63
N THR A 142 9.81 -0.83 -0.20
CA THR A 142 10.92 -0.55 -1.11
C THR A 142 11.42 -1.82 -1.81
N GLU A 143 11.41 -2.96 -1.11
CA GLU A 143 11.74 -4.26 -1.73
C GLU A 143 10.72 -4.65 -2.82
N LEU A 144 9.43 -4.43 -2.58
CA LEU A 144 8.39 -4.70 -3.57
C LEU A 144 8.53 -3.81 -4.81
N ILE A 145 8.89 -2.53 -4.64
CA ILE A 145 9.24 -1.65 -5.78
C ILE A 145 10.42 -2.24 -6.56
N HIS A 146 11.49 -2.59 -5.86
CA HIS A 146 12.71 -3.14 -6.48
C HIS A 146 12.42 -4.43 -7.28
N ASN A 147 11.66 -5.36 -6.71
CA ASN A 147 11.33 -6.63 -7.36
C ASN A 147 10.41 -6.41 -8.56
N THR A 148 9.46 -5.47 -8.44
CA THR A 148 8.56 -5.10 -9.54
C THR A 148 9.34 -4.45 -10.68
N ALA A 149 10.22 -3.50 -10.39
CA ALA A 149 11.11 -2.85 -11.35
C ALA A 149 11.99 -3.83 -12.12
N SER A 150 12.47 -4.88 -11.44
CA SER A 150 13.39 -5.87 -12.01
C SER A 150 12.69 -6.92 -12.88
N HIS A 151 11.48 -7.34 -12.52
CA HIS A 151 10.76 -8.44 -13.19
C HIS A 151 9.61 -7.99 -14.09
N HIS A 152 9.00 -6.85 -13.77
CA HIS A 152 7.85 -6.31 -14.50
C HIS A 152 8.26 -5.00 -15.17
N LYS A 153 7.94 -4.84 -16.46
CA LYS A 153 8.11 -3.58 -17.20
C LYS A 153 7.01 -2.57 -16.81
N GLY A 154 6.77 -2.41 -15.51
CA GLY A 154 5.72 -1.58 -14.93
C GLY A 154 6.26 -0.30 -14.31
N VAL A 155 5.34 0.59 -13.93
CA VAL A 155 5.66 1.83 -13.22
C VAL A 155 5.22 1.72 -11.77
N SER A 156 6.03 2.22 -10.85
CA SER A 156 5.66 2.30 -9.43
C SER A 156 5.21 3.72 -9.08
N LEU A 157 4.14 3.85 -8.31
CA LEU A 157 3.71 5.14 -7.76
C LEU A 157 3.64 5.03 -6.25
N PHE A 158 4.28 5.97 -5.56
CA PHE A 158 4.14 6.12 -4.12
C PHE A 158 3.28 7.35 -3.82
N CYS A 159 2.23 7.17 -3.02
CA CYS A 159 1.34 8.21 -2.57
C CYS A 159 1.42 8.32 -1.05
N GLY A 160 2.17 9.33 -0.59
CA GLY A 160 2.30 9.73 0.81
C GLY A 160 1.12 10.61 1.24
N ILE A 161 0.06 10.00 1.78
CA ILE A 161 -1.12 10.69 2.31
C ILE A 161 -0.91 11.02 3.78
N GLY A 162 -0.79 12.31 4.11
CA GLY A 162 -0.55 12.78 5.46
C GLY A 162 0.74 12.22 6.03
N GLU A 163 1.78 12.12 5.21
CA GLU A 163 3.09 11.59 5.62
C GLU A 163 3.99 12.65 6.24
N ARG A 164 4.96 12.20 7.06
CA ARG A 164 5.96 13.10 7.63
C ARG A 164 6.98 13.48 6.57
N SER A 165 7.35 14.76 6.50
CA SER A 165 8.34 15.25 5.53
C SER A 165 9.71 14.56 5.67
N ARG A 166 10.08 14.15 6.89
CA ARG A 166 11.29 13.36 7.15
C ARG A 166 11.22 11.96 6.51
N GLU A 167 10.08 11.29 6.63
CA GLU A 167 9.87 9.94 6.10
C GLU A 167 9.78 9.97 4.56
N ALA A 168 9.19 11.04 4.00
CA ALA A 168 9.21 11.30 2.56
C ALA A 168 10.62 11.52 1.99
N GLU A 169 11.48 12.28 2.69
CA GLU A 169 12.89 12.48 2.28
C GLU A 169 13.69 11.19 2.38
N GLU A 170 13.52 10.44 3.47
CA GLU A 170 14.18 9.16 3.71
C GLU A 170 13.85 8.16 2.60
N LEU A 171 12.56 8.02 2.25
CA LEU A 171 12.12 7.19 1.14
C LEU A 171 12.72 7.64 -0.20
N TYR A 172 12.70 8.95 -0.50
CA TYR A 172 13.29 9.47 -1.74
C TYR A 172 14.78 9.15 -1.83
N ARG A 173 15.52 9.32 -0.74
CA ARG A 173 16.95 9.00 -0.66
C ARG A 173 17.19 7.51 -0.84
N GLU A 174 16.46 6.66 -0.13
CA GLU A 174 16.57 5.19 -0.23
C GLU A 174 16.27 4.70 -1.64
N MET A 175 15.21 5.21 -2.27
CA MET A 175 14.86 4.83 -3.65
C MET A 175 15.92 5.27 -4.67
N ARG A 176 16.56 6.42 -4.44
CA ARG A 176 17.67 6.89 -5.26
C ARG A 176 18.91 6.01 -5.09
N GLU A 177 19.26 5.67 -3.84
CA GLU A 177 20.40 4.80 -3.52
C GLU A 177 20.19 3.37 -4.05
N ALA A 178 18.97 2.87 -4.01
CA ALA A 178 18.58 1.59 -4.59
C ALA A 178 18.48 1.60 -6.13
N GLY A 179 18.59 2.76 -6.78
CA GLY A 179 18.54 2.88 -8.24
C GLY A 179 17.16 2.65 -8.87
N VAL A 180 16.07 2.74 -8.09
CA VAL A 180 14.69 2.49 -8.55
C VAL A 180 13.88 3.76 -8.80
N LEU A 181 14.44 4.93 -8.47
CA LEU A 181 13.74 6.21 -8.56
C LEU A 181 13.26 6.53 -9.98
N ASP A 182 14.04 6.21 -11.02
CA ASP A 182 13.72 6.55 -12.41
C ASP A 182 12.48 5.81 -12.96
N GLN A 183 12.01 4.77 -12.27
CA GLN A 183 10.81 4.01 -12.61
C GLN A 183 9.64 4.28 -11.65
N ALA A 184 9.80 5.28 -10.79
CA ALA A 184 8.82 5.63 -9.77
C ALA A 184 8.34 7.08 -9.86
N VAL A 185 7.08 7.33 -9.49
CA VAL A 185 6.55 8.68 -9.26
C VAL A 185 6.20 8.81 -7.79
N LEU A 186 6.67 9.85 -7.13
CA LEU A 186 6.38 10.09 -5.72
C LEU A 186 5.41 11.26 -5.58
N LEU A 187 4.28 11.04 -4.91
CA LEU A 187 3.27 12.05 -4.65
C LEU A 187 3.14 12.23 -3.15
N PHE A 188 3.23 13.48 -2.67
CA PHE A 188 3.14 13.76 -1.24
C PHE A 188 2.08 14.82 -0.95
N GLY A 189 1.19 14.48 -0.02
CA GLY A 189 0.32 15.41 0.70
C GLY A 189 0.72 15.36 2.17
N GLN A 190 1.60 16.25 2.62
CA GLN A 190 2.29 16.13 3.91
C GLN A 190 1.38 16.44 5.11
N MET A 191 1.77 16.01 6.31
CA MET A 191 1.00 16.25 7.55
C MET A 191 0.76 17.74 7.86
N ASN A 192 1.68 18.63 7.47
CA ASN A 192 1.58 20.06 7.68
C ASN A 192 0.66 20.76 6.68
N GLU A 193 0.16 20.05 5.66
CA GLU A 193 -0.74 20.60 4.66
C GLU A 193 -2.20 20.53 5.10
N PRO A 194 -3.06 21.42 4.55
CA PRO A 194 -4.49 21.43 4.87
C PRO A 194 -5.16 20.08 4.61
N PRO A 195 -6.24 19.74 5.33
CA PRO A 195 -6.94 18.47 5.16
C PRO A 195 -7.44 18.24 3.72
N GLY A 196 -7.79 19.30 2.99
CA GLY A 196 -8.16 19.18 1.57
C GLY A 196 -7.05 18.62 0.69
N VAL A 197 -5.79 19.04 0.91
CA VAL A 197 -4.63 18.51 0.18
C VAL A 197 -4.46 17.01 0.46
N ARG A 198 -4.50 16.63 1.75
CA ARG A 198 -4.40 15.23 2.18
C ARG A 198 -5.56 14.37 1.65
N PHE A 199 -6.76 14.94 1.52
CA PHE A 199 -7.92 14.22 0.98
C PHE A 199 -7.82 14.01 -0.55
N LEU A 200 -7.14 14.89 -1.28
CA LEU A 200 -7.11 14.88 -2.75
C LEU A 200 -5.86 14.24 -3.36
N ILE A 201 -4.74 14.16 -2.62
CA ILE A 201 -3.47 13.64 -3.17
C ILE A 201 -3.61 12.20 -3.70
N GLY A 202 -4.43 11.35 -3.07
CA GLY A 202 -4.73 10.00 -3.55
C GLY A 202 -5.37 9.99 -4.95
N ASN A 203 -6.28 10.93 -5.21
CA ASN A 203 -6.91 11.09 -6.53
C ASN A 203 -5.91 11.56 -7.60
N THR A 204 -4.94 12.38 -7.20
CA THR A 204 -3.83 12.83 -8.07
C THR A 204 -2.96 11.63 -8.46
N ALA A 205 -2.57 10.81 -7.47
CA ALA A 205 -1.77 9.61 -7.70
C ALA A 205 -2.49 8.61 -8.61
N LEU A 206 -3.79 8.38 -8.36
CA LEU A 206 -4.61 7.52 -9.21
C LEU A 206 -4.68 8.03 -10.64
N THR A 207 -4.78 9.33 -10.86
CA THR A 207 -4.89 9.89 -12.21
C THR A 207 -3.63 9.64 -13.04
N ILE A 208 -2.46 9.69 -12.39
CA ILE A 208 -1.19 9.32 -13.02
C ILE A 208 -1.11 7.80 -13.24
N ALA A 209 -1.50 6.99 -12.25
CA ALA A 209 -1.54 5.53 -12.38
C ALA A 209 -2.48 5.07 -13.52
N GLU A 210 -3.67 5.68 -13.61
CA GLU A 210 -4.66 5.42 -14.66
C GLU A 210 -4.13 5.76 -16.04
N TYR A 211 -3.30 6.79 -16.19
CA TYR A 211 -2.63 7.08 -17.47
C TYR A 211 -1.72 5.93 -17.92
N PHE A 212 -0.87 5.43 -17.01
CA PHE A 212 0.01 4.31 -17.33
C PHE A 212 -0.77 3.01 -17.60
N ARG A 213 -1.86 2.77 -16.86
CA ARG A 213 -2.76 1.63 -17.11
C ARG A 213 -3.47 1.73 -18.44
N ASP A 214 -4.15 2.85 -18.69
CA ASP A 214 -5.14 2.95 -19.78
C ASP A 214 -4.51 3.28 -21.13
N GLU A 215 -3.41 4.06 -21.15
CA GLU A 215 -2.80 4.55 -22.39
C GLU A 215 -1.42 3.97 -22.68
N LYS A 216 -0.60 3.77 -21.65
CA LYS A 216 0.68 3.09 -21.83
C LYS A 216 0.53 1.57 -21.81
N HIS A 217 -0.64 1.06 -21.43
CA HIS A 217 -0.94 -0.37 -21.33
C HIS A 217 0.07 -1.12 -20.44
N GLN A 218 0.44 -0.48 -19.33
CA GLN A 218 1.41 -0.99 -18.38
C GLN A 218 0.73 -1.38 -17.07
N ASP A 219 1.28 -2.42 -16.43
CA ASP A 219 0.93 -2.71 -15.05
C ASP A 219 1.58 -1.67 -14.13
N VAL A 220 0.81 -1.25 -13.14
CA VAL A 220 1.18 -0.19 -12.21
C VAL A 220 1.13 -0.74 -10.80
N LEU A 221 2.21 -0.54 -10.05
CA LEU A 221 2.23 -0.77 -8.60
C LEU A 221 1.92 0.55 -7.89
N LEU A 222 0.76 0.67 -7.26
CA LEU A 222 0.34 1.86 -6.52
C LEU A 222 0.43 1.66 -5.02
N MET A 223 1.30 2.41 -4.37
CA MET A 223 1.56 2.30 -2.95
C MET A 223 0.97 3.50 -2.23
N ILE A 224 0.07 3.25 -1.28
CA ILE A 224 -0.61 4.31 -0.53
C ILE A 224 -0.19 4.21 0.93
N ASP A 225 0.62 5.15 1.41
CA ASP A 225 0.93 5.30 2.83
C ASP A 225 0.45 6.68 3.28
N ASN A 226 -0.66 6.84 4.00
CA ASN A 226 -1.50 5.83 4.61
C ASN A 226 -2.96 6.02 4.23
N ILE A 227 -3.67 4.95 3.85
CA ILE A 227 -5.09 5.06 3.47
C ILE A 227 -5.97 5.53 4.64
N PHE A 228 -5.58 5.26 5.89
CA PHE A 228 -6.29 5.78 7.04
C PHE A 228 -6.17 7.31 7.16
N ARG A 229 -5.07 7.91 6.68
CA ARG A 229 -4.90 9.37 6.67
C ARG A 229 -5.80 10.05 5.64
N PHE A 230 -6.17 9.36 4.56
CA PHE A 230 -7.23 9.81 3.64
C PHE A 230 -8.57 9.88 4.37
N VAL A 231 -8.92 8.85 5.16
CA VAL A 231 -10.15 8.85 5.97
C VAL A 231 -10.14 9.98 7.01
N GLN A 232 -9.04 10.15 7.74
CA GLN A 232 -8.91 11.22 8.73
C GLN A 232 -9.08 12.61 8.09
N ALA A 233 -8.44 12.83 6.93
CA ALA A 233 -8.59 14.07 6.18
C ALA A 233 -10.05 14.28 5.74
N GLY A 234 -10.74 13.22 5.30
CA GLY A 234 -12.16 13.26 4.96
C GLY A 234 -13.06 13.65 6.14
N SER A 235 -12.82 13.11 7.34
CA SER A 235 -13.51 13.54 8.57
C SER A 235 -13.32 15.01 8.88
N GLU A 236 -12.08 15.52 8.76
CA GLU A 236 -11.76 16.93 8.97
C GLU A 236 -12.45 17.83 7.93
N VAL A 237 -12.39 17.48 6.64
CA VAL A 237 -13.08 18.19 5.55
C VAL A 237 -14.59 18.21 5.78
N SER A 238 -15.18 17.07 6.14
CA SER A 238 -16.62 16.96 6.42
C SER A 238 -17.05 17.86 7.58
N GLY A 239 -16.25 17.91 8.65
CA GLY A 239 -16.48 18.83 9.78
C GLY A 239 -16.43 20.30 9.35
N LEU A 240 -15.44 20.68 8.55
CA LEU A 240 -15.31 22.05 8.00
C LEU A 240 -16.48 22.43 7.08
N LEU A 241 -17.05 21.47 6.36
CA LEU A 241 -18.23 21.68 5.51
C LEU A 241 -19.54 21.80 6.32
N GLY A 242 -19.51 21.54 7.62
CA GLY A 242 -20.67 21.59 8.51
C GLY A 242 -21.59 20.38 8.41
N ARG A 243 -21.10 19.24 7.93
CA ARG A 243 -21.86 17.99 7.88
C ARG A 243 -21.95 17.39 9.29
N MET A 244 -23.10 16.83 9.65
CA MET A 244 -23.24 16.12 10.92
C MET A 244 -22.35 14.87 10.93
N PRO A 245 -21.55 14.64 11.98
CA PRO A 245 -20.71 13.45 12.07
C PRO A 245 -21.55 12.19 12.26
N SER A 246 -21.00 11.08 11.80
CA SER A 246 -21.55 9.73 11.95
C SER A 246 -20.91 9.01 13.14
N ARG A 247 -20.99 7.67 13.16
CA ARG A 247 -20.38 6.81 14.20
C ARG A 247 -18.91 7.16 14.39
N VAL A 248 -18.49 7.22 15.66
CA VAL A 248 -17.10 7.46 16.09
C VAL A 248 -16.52 8.80 15.55
N GLY A 249 -17.37 9.72 15.06
CA GLY A 249 -16.94 11.03 14.57
C GLY A 249 -16.51 11.07 13.09
N TYR A 250 -16.65 9.96 12.36
CA TYR A 250 -16.36 9.93 10.91
C TYR A 250 -17.39 10.70 10.10
N GLN A 251 -17.03 11.05 8.86
CA GLN A 251 -17.94 11.68 7.92
C GLN A 251 -19.12 10.76 7.55
N PRO A 252 -20.33 11.31 7.30
CA PRO A 252 -21.48 10.50 6.87
C PRO A 252 -21.29 9.87 5.48
N THR A 253 -20.35 10.38 4.69
CA THR A 253 -20.00 9.95 3.34
C THR A 253 -18.82 8.97 3.30
N LEU A 254 -18.41 8.42 4.46
CA LEU A 254 -17.19 7.60 4.61
C LEU A 254 -17.11 6.46 3.58
N ALA A 255 -18.16 5.63 3.53
CA ALA A 255 -18.20 4.48 2.62
C ALA A 255 -18.11 4.90 1.15
N THR A 256 -18.82 5.96 0.76
CA THR A 256 -18.83 6.45 -0.62
C THR A 256 -17.52 7.09 -1.05
N GLU A 257 -16.83 7.79 -0.13
CA GLU A 257 -15.55 8.44 -0.42
C GLU A 257 -14.41 7.42 -0.50
N ILE A 258 -14.39 6.41 0.37
CA ILE A 258 -13.46 5.27 0.24
C ILE A 258 -13.73 4.55 -1.09
N ALA A 259 -14.98 4.20 -1.39
CA ALA A 259 -15.32 3.51 -2.63
C ALA A 259 -14.95 4.32 -3.88
N ALA A 260 -15.10 5.65 -3.86
CA ALA A 260 -14.73 6.50 -4.99
C ALA A 260 -13.22 6.46 -5.30
N LEU A 261 -12.38 6.28 -4.27
CA LEU A 261 -10.94 6.09 -4.43
C LEU A 261 -10.61 4.65 -4.81
N GLU A 262 -11.10 3.69 -4.02
CA GLU A 262 -10.76 2.27 -4.15
C GLU A 262 -11.26 1.68 -5.48
N GLU A 263 -12.45 2.03 -5.96
CA GLU A 263 -13.00 1.42 -7.18
C GLU A 263 -12.31 1.87 -8.47
N ARG A 264 -11.45 2.89 -8.41
CA ARG A 264 -10.57 3.30 -9.51
C ARG A 264 -9.35 2.38 -9.65
N ILE A 265 -8.92 1.79 -8.54
CA ILE A 265 -7.89 0.75 -8.47
C ILE A 265 -8.51 -0.56 -8.95
N ALA A 266 -8.32 -0.87 -10.22
CA ALA A 266 -8.86 -2.05 -10.85
C ALA A 266 -8.06 -2.46 -12.09
N SER A 267 -8.14 -3.74 -12.41
CA SER A 267 -7.70 -4.30 -13.70
C SER A 267 -8.69 -3.99 -14.81
N THR A 268 -8.17 -3.45 -15.92
CA THR A 268 -8.90 -3.27 -17.17
C THR A 268 -8.27 -4.13 -18.26
N ARG A 269 -8.86 -4.12 -19.46
CA ARG A 269 -8.26 -4.81 -20.62
C ARG A 269 -6.93 -4.18 -21.07
N SER A 270 -6.66 -2.95 -20.65
CA SER A 270 -5.45 -2.20 -21.01
C SER A 270 -4.27 -2.52 -20.10
N GLY A 271 -4.52 -2.83 -18.83
CA GLY A 271 -3.50 -3.09 -17.82
C GLY A 271 -4.09 -3.21 -16.43
N ALA A 272 -3.24 -3.41 -15.41
CA ALA A 272 -3.66 -3.54 -14.02
C ALA A 272 -3.03 -2.48 -13.11
N ILE A 273 -3.78 -2.00 -12.11
CA ILE A 273 -3.22 -1.22 -10.99
C ILE A 273 -3.26 -2.12 -9.76
N THR A 274 -2.12 -2.73 -9.40
CA THR A 274 -1.97 -3.48 -8.16
C THR A 274 -1.66 -2.51 -7.05
N SER A 275 -2.51 -2.43 -6.02
CA SER A 275 -2.29 -1.48 -4.92
C SER A 275 -1.83 -2.16 -3.63
N ILE A 276 -0.86 -1.54 -2.97
CA ILE A 276 -0.39 -1.93 -1.63
C ILE A 276 -0.56 -0.73 -0.71
N GLN A 277 -1.42 -0.86 0.29
CA GLN A 277 -1.88 0.24 1.09
C GLN A 277 -1.50 0.01 2.55
N ALA A 278 -0.71 0.90 3.13
CA ALA A 278 -0.50 0.86 4.55
C ALA A 278 -1.80 1.26 5.26
N VAL A 279 -2.27 0.40 6.16
CA VAL A 279 -3.50 0.63 6.93
C VAL A 279 -3.13 0.76 8.40
N TYR A 280 -3.38 1.95 8.96
CA TYR A 280 -3.31 2.16 10.40
C TYR A 280 -4.63 1.71 11.04
N VAL A 281 -4.55 0.83 12.05
CA VAL A 281 -5.69 0.39 12.85
C VAL A 281 -5.71 1.20 14.15
N PRO A 282 -6.67 2.11 14.36
CA PRO A 282 -6.73 2.92 15.57
C PRO A 282 -6.91 2.05 16.80
N ALA A 283 -6.04 2.24 17.80
CA ALA A 283 -6.10 1.51 19.07
C ALA A 283 -6.17 -0.03 18.94
N ASP A 284 -5.64 -0.59 17.84
CA ASP A 284 -5.74 -2.02 17.49
C ASP A 284 -7.20 -2.54 17.41
N ASP A 285 -8.19 -1.65 17.19
CA ASP A 285 -9.61 -1.98 17.05
C ASP A 285 -10.00 -2.22 15.57
N PHE A 286 -10.08 -3.49 15.19
CA PHE A 286 -10.52 -3.91 13.85
C PHE A 286 -12.02 -3.69 13.59
N THR A 287 -12.80 -3.32 14.62
CA THR A 287 -14.23 -3.03 14.48
C THR A 287 -14.52 -1.56 14.18
N ASP A 288 -13.47 -0.72 14.13
CA ASP A 288 -13.60 0.67 13.73
C ASP A 288 -14.24 0.77 12.31
N PRO A 289 -15.19 1.70 12.09
CA PRO A 289 -15.87 1.84 10.80
C PRO A 289 -14.93 2.10 9.61
N ALA A 290 -13.88 2.91 9.78
CA ALA A 290 -12.92 3.21 8.72
C ALA A 290 -12.17 1.95 8.31
N VAL A 291 -11.70 1.19 9.31
CA VAL A 291 -11.01 -0.08 9.11
C VAL A 291 -11.95 -1.06 8.39
N THR A 292 -13.16 -1.23 8.89
CA THR A 292 -14.16 -2.14 8.30
C THR A 292 -14.45 -1.81 6.83
N HIS A 293 -14.62 -0.52 6.51
CA HIS A 293 -14.88 -0.11 5.12
C HIS A 293 -13.67 -0.31 4.21
N VAL A 294 -12.45 0.03 4.66
CA VAL A 294 -11.22 -0.23 3.89
C VAL A 294 -11.06 -1.73 3.63
N PHE A 295 -11.21 -2.56 4.66
CA PHE A 295 -11.08 -4.02 4.55
C PHE A 295 -12.01 -4.63 3.51
N SER A 296 -13.22 -4.09 3.35
CA SER A 296 -14.18 -4.59 2.36
C SER A 296 -13.70 -4.48 0.90
N HIS A 297 -12.70 -3.64 0.63
CA HIS A 297 -12.10 -3.48 -0.68
C HIS A 297 -10.80 -4.28 -0.87
N LEU A 298 -10.20 -4.82 0.20
CA LEU A 298 -8.92 -5.53 0.12
C LEU A 298 -9.11 -6.98 -0.31
N SER A 299 -8.28 -7.44 -1.25
CA SER A 299 -8.19 -8.86 -1.64
C SER A 299 -7.10 -9.62 -0.86
N ALA A 300 -6.13 -8.92 -0.29
CA ALA A 300 -5.15 -9.51 0.61
C ALA A 300 -4.82 -8.62 1.81
N SER A 301 -4.37 -9.23 2.90
CA SER A 301 -3.94 -8.60 4.15
C SER A 301 -2.59 -9.18 4.55
N VAL A 302 -1.57 -8.34 4.58
CA VAL A 302 -0.21 -8.67 5.03
C VAL A 302 -0.01 -8.00 6.38
N VAL A 303 0.09 -8.79 7.44
CA VAL A 303 0.25 -8.29 8.81
C VAL A 303 1.70 -8.43 9.25
N LEU A 304 2.32 -7.32 9.65
CA LEU A 304 3.67 -7.29 10.20
C LEU A 304 3.62 -7.28 11.74
N SER A 305 4.26 -8.26 12.35
CA SER A 305 4.25 -8.51 13.79
C SER A 305 5.47 -7.92 14.49
N ARG A 306 5.21 -7.13 15.55
CA ARG A 306 6.26 -6.64 16.46
C ARG A 306 7.03 -7.78 17.13
N LYS A 307 6.35 -8.88 17.46
CA LYS A 307 6.93 -10.06 18.09
C LYS A 307 8.01 -10.67 17.19
N ARG A 308 7.66 -10.93 15.91
CA ARG A 308 8.60 -11.46 14.92
C ARG A 308 9.79 -10.52 14.68
N ALA A 309 9.53 -9.22 14.57
CA ALA A 309 10.59 -8.23 14.43
C ALA A 309 11.56 -8.23 15.63
N SER A 310 11.05 -8.39 16.87
CA SER A 310 11.87 -8.48 18.08
C SER A 310 12.70 -9.77 18.18
N GLU A 311 12.25 -10.84 17.51
CA GLU A 311 12.98 -12.10 17.37
C GLU A 311 14.01 -12.06 16.22
N GLY A 312 14.10 -10.94 15.50
CA GLY A 312 15.00 -10.76 14.35
C GLY A 312 14.52 -11.42 13.06
N LEU A 313 13.26 -11.86 12.97
CA LEU A 313 12.72 -12.51 11.79
C LEU A 313 12.22 -11.47 10.77
N TYR A 314 12.96 -11.28 9.68
CA TYR A 314 12.63 -10.34 8.61
C TYR A 314 12.43 -11.03 7.25
N PRO A 315 11.39 -10.68 6.46
CA PRO A 315 10.34 -9.72 6.79
C PRO A 315 9.46 -10.20 7.95
N ALA A 316 9.00 -9.27 8.79
CA ALA A 316 8.27 -9.57 10.01
C ALA A 316 6.80 -9.97 9.78
N ILE A 317 6.51 -10.68 8.69
CA ILE A 317 5.17 -11.10 8.28
C ILE A 317 4.66 -12.18 9.24
N ASP A 318 3.47 -11.96 9.77
CA ASP A 318 2.76 -12.92 10.59
C ASP A 318 2.04 -13.94 9.69
N PRO A 319 2.45 -15.22 9.72
CA PRO A 319 1.93 -16.27 8.84
C PRO A 319 0.52 -16.72 9.19
N LEU A 320 0.03 -16.43 10.40
CA LEU A 320 -1.28 -16.87 10.88
C LEU A 320 -2.35 -15.80 10.68
N THR A 321 -1.99 -14.52 10.83
CA THR A 321 -2.93 -13.39 10.69
C THR A 321 -2.98 -12.81 9.28
N SER A 322 -1.94 -12.99 8.47
CA SER A 322 -1.95 -12.59 7.06
C SER A 322 -2.87 -13.50 6.24
N THR A 323 -3.67 -12.93 5.34
CA THR A 323 -4.67 -13.67 4.55
C THR A 323 -4.74 -13.15 3.11
N SER A 324 -5.25 -13.97 2.19
CA SER A 324 -5.52 -13.56 0.81
C SER A 324 -6.68 -14.37 0.26
N VAL A 325 -7.58 -13.72 -0.49
CA VAL A 325 -8.66 -14.39 -1.23
C VAL A 325 -8.10 -15.29 -2.35
N MET A 326 -6.88 -14.99 -2.81
CA MET A 326 -6.19 -15.75 -3.86
C MET A 326 -5.74 -17.13 -3.38
N LEU A 327 -5.61 -17.33 -2.06
CA LEU A 327 -5.19 -18.62 -1.49
C LEU A 327 -6.35 -19.64 -1.49
N SER A 328 -6.80 -19.99 -2.70
CA SER A 328 -7.81 -21.00 -2.97
C SER A 328 -7.31 -21.98 -4.04
N PRO A 329 -7.70 -23.28 -3.98
CA PRO A 329 -7.21 -24.28 -4.93
C PRO A 329 -7.48 -23.95 -6.40
N GLY A 330 -8.56 -23.21 -6.69
CA GLY A 330 -8.92 -22.80 -8.04
C GLY A 330 -8.04 -21.71 -8.64
N VAL A 331 -7.28 -20.98 -7.82
CA VAL A 331 -6.42 -19.86 -8.24
C VAL A 331 -4.94 -20.25 -8.13
N VAL A 332 -4.48 -20.63 -6.94
CA VAL A 332 -3.06 -21.01 -6.71
C VAL A 332 -2.73 -22.45 -7.11
N GLY A 333 -3.75 -23.27 -7.40
CA GLY A 333 -3.60 -24.70 -7.60
C GLY A 333 -3.54 -25.51 -6.30
N GLN A 334 -3.83 -26.81 -6.40
CA GLN A 334 -3.95 -27.70 -5.24
C GLN A 334 -2.64 -27.81 -4.45
N ARG A 335 -1.50 -27.93 -5.15
CA ARG A 335 -0.17 -28.09 -4.54
C ARG A 335 0.19 -26.91 -3.63
N HIS A 336 0.06 -25.68 -4.13
CA HIS A 336 0.36 -24.47 -3.35
C HIS A 336 -0.58 -24.38 -2.15
N TYR A 337 -1.88 -24.57 -2.35
CA TYR A 337 -2.87 -24.51 -1.29
C TYR A 337 -2.57 -25.49 -0.14
N ASP A 338 -2.26 -26.75 -0.46
CA ASP A 338 -1.98 -27.78 0.54
C ASP A 338 -0.69 -27.50 1.33
N ILE A 339 0.36 -27.04 0.65
CA ILE A 339 1.63 -26.66 1.29
C ILE A 339 1.39 -25.47 2.24
N ALA A 340 0.73 -24.40 1.76
CA ALA A 340 0.45 -23.22 2.59
C ALA A 340 -0.39 -23.57 3.83
N ARG A 341 -1.41 -24.43 3.67
CA ARG A 341 -2.25 -24.91 4.78
C ARG A 341 -1.45 -25.76 5.78
N ALA A 342 -0.58 -26.64 5.29
CA ALA A 342 0.29 -27.45 6.13
C ALA A 342 1.29 -26.59 6.93
N VAL A 343 1.92 -25.60 6.29
CA VAL A 343 2.80 -24.63 6.96
C VAL A 343 2.03 -23.89 8.06
N ARG A 344 0.85 -23.32 7.76
CA ARG A 344 0.04 -22.62 8.78
C ARG A 344 -0.34 -23.52 9.95
N ARG A 345 -0.75 -24.77 9.68
CA ARG A 345 -1.08 -25.74 10.73
C ARG A 345 0.12 -26.01 11.64
N THR A 346 1.28 -26.31 11.06
CA THR A 346 2.50 -26.58 11.83
C THR A 346 2.94 -25.38 12.67
N LEU A 347 2.78 -24.15 12.16
CA LEU A 347 3.09 -22.93 12.90
C LEU A 347 2.07 -22.64 14.01
N ALA A 348 0.78 -22.94 13.81
CA ALA A 348 -0.25 -22.80 14.83
C ALA A 348 -0.05 -23.81 15.98
N GLU A 349 0.19 -25.08 15.65
CA GLU A 349 0.53 -26.12 16.65
C GLU A 349 1.78 -25.74 17.46
N TYR A 350 2.79 -25.15 16.81
CA TYR A 350 3.97 -24.66 17.51
C TYR A 350 3.66 -23.52 18.49
N GLU A 351 2.79 -22.57 18.12
CA GLU A 351 2.42 -21.46 19.01
C GLU A 351 1.68 -21.97 20.26
N GLU A 352 0.82 -22.99 20.13
CA GLU A 352 0.16 -23.66 21.27
C GLU A 352 1.16 -24.38 22.20
N LEU A 353 2.16 -25.04 21.62
CA LEU A 353 3.21 -25.73 22.38
C LEU A 353 4.19 -24.76 23.05
N ARG A 354 4.26 -23.51 22.61
CA ARG A 354 5.26 -22.53 23.05
C ARG A 354 5.17 -22.21 24.54
N ASP A 355 3.95 -22.10 25.07
CA ASP A 355 3.72 -21.83 26.49
C ASP A 355 4.11 -23.04 27.35
N ILE A 356 3.83 -24.26 26.86
CA ILE A 356 4.24 -25.51 27.52
C ILE A 356 5.78 -25.59 27.56
N ILE A 357 6.45 -25.30 26.45
CA ILE A 357 7.91 -25.28 26.36
C ILE A 357 8.51 -24.27 27.35
N ALA A 358 7.92 -23.09 27.47
CA ALA A 358 8.40 -22.06 28.38
C ALA A 358 8.26 -22.47 29.86
N MET A 359 7.25 -23.25 30.21
CA MET A 359 7.00 -23.70 31.60
C MET A 359 7.73 -24.98 31.98
N LEU A 360 7.73 -25.99 31.10
CA LEU A 360 8.19 -27.36 31.39
C LEU A 360 9.50 -27.73 30.68
N GLY A 361 9.88 -26.98 29.65
CA GLY A 361 11.03 -27.30 28.80
C GLY A 361 10.69 -28.23 27.62
N LEU A 362 11.57 -28.23 26.62
CA LEU A 362 11.41 -29.05 25.39
C LEU A 362 11.42 -30.56 25.65
N GLU A 363 12.03 -31.00 26.76
CA GLU A 363 12.20 -32.41 27.10
C GLU A 363 10.89 -33.07 27.59
N GLU A 364 9.92 -32.28 28.02
CA GLU A 364 8.62 -32.81 28.48
C GLU A 364 7.64 -33.07 27.34
N LEU A 365 7.98 -32.65 26.11
CA LEU A 365 7.16 -32.87 24.93
C LEU A 365 7.27 -34.29 24.38
N SER A 366 6.17 -34.78 23.80
CA SER A 366 6.14 -36.04 23.07
C SER A 366 7.09 -35.99 21.86
N GLN A 367 7.53 -37.16 21.37
CA GLN A 367 8.36 -37.25 20.16
C GLN A 367 7.71 -36.57 18.94
N ALA A 368 6.38 -36.66 18.82
CA ALA A 368 5.63 -36.02 17.75
C ALA A 368 5.67 -34.49 17.87
N ASP A 369 5.41 -33.96 19.07
CA ASP A 369 5.42 -32.51 19.33
C ASP A 369 6.82 -31.92 19.14
N ARG A 370 7.87 -32.62 19.59
CA ARG A 370 9.26 -32.22 19.34
C ARG A 370 9.56 -32.13 17.84
N THR A 371 9.01 -33.05 17.04
CA THR A 371 9.15 -33.03 15.57
C THR A 371 8.41 -31.83 14.97
N THR A 372 7.19 -31.54 15.42
CA THR A 372 6.42 -30.35 15.02
C THR A 372 7.18 -29.06 15.33
N VAL A 373 7.70 -28.93 16.56
CA VAL A 373 8.52 -27.78 16.98
C VAL A 373 9.77 -27.65 16.10
N ALA A 374 10.47 -28.76 15.82
CA ALA A 374 11.67 -28.76 14.98
C ALA A 374 11.39 -28.32 13.53
N ARG A 375 10.23 -28.70 12.97
CA ARG A 375 9.76 -28.24 11.66
C ARG A 375 9.38 -26.77 11.69
N ALA A 376 8.54 -26.37 12.65
CA ALA A 376 8.05 -25.01 12.78
C ALA A 376 9.19 -23.99 12.89
N ARG A 377 10.16 -24.22 13.79
CA ARG A 377 11.31 -23.33 13.99
C ARG A 377 12.19 -23.17 12.74
N ARG A 378 12.25 -24.19 11.86
CA ARG A 378 12.95 -24.13 10.57
C ARG A 378 12.12 -23.45 9.50
N LEU A 379 10.81 -23.69 9.46
CA LEU A 379 9.89 -22.97 8.58
C LEU A 379 9.89 -21.47 8.89
N GLU A 380 9.83 -21.06 10.15
CA GLU A 380 9.88 -19.65 10.53
C GLU A 380 11.15 -18.95 10.05
N ARG A 381 12.29 -19.62 10.18
CA ARG A 381 13.57 -19.10 9.68
C ARG A 381 13.63 -19.15 8.16
N PHE A 382 13.16 -20.22 7.53
CA PHE A 382 13.15 -20.34 6.07
C PHE A 382 12.28 -19.27 5.39
N LEU A 383 11.21 -18.83 6.05
CA LEU A 383 10.36 -17.72 5.57
C LEU A 383 11.02 -16.34 5.71
N THR A 384 12.13 -16.22 6.44
CA THR A 384 12.98 -15.00 6.40
C THR A 384 13.71 -14.91 5.07
N GLN A 385 14.03 -13.69 4.65
CA GLN A 385 14.64 -13.44 3.36
C GLN A 385 15.49 -12.17 3.39
N PRO A 386 16.74 -12.21 2.88
CA PRO A 386 17.54 -11.01 2.73
C PRO A 386 17.02 -10.18 1.55
N PHE A 387 16.67 -8.92 1.82
CA PHE A 387 16.17 -7.97 0.83
C PHE A 387 17.30 -7.20 0.17
N PHE A 388 17.15 -6.89 -1.13
CA PHE A 388 18.14 -6.10 -1.88
C PHE A 388 18.29 -4.70 -1.31
N THR A 389 17.17 -4.07 -0.94
CA THR A 389 17.16 -2.70 -0.41
C THR A 389 17.87 -2.56 0.94
N THR A 390 18.03 -3.66 1.67
CA THR A 390 18.70 -3.68 2.99
C THR A 390 20.16 -4.13 2.93
N GLY A 391 20.69 -4.47 1.75
CA GLY A 391 22.04 -5.02 1.59
C GLY A 391 23.15 -4.13 2.15
N ALA A 392 23.00 -2.80 2.01
CA ALA A 392 23.96 -1.83 2.54
C ALA A 392 24.06 -1.84 4.09
N PHE A 393 22.95 -2.13 4.78
CA PHE A 393 22.89 -2.15 6.24
C PHE A 393 23.21 -3.52 6.83
N THR A 394 22.83 -4.60 6.14
CA THR A 394 22.96 -5.97 6.63
C THR A 394 24.26 -6.64 6.17
N GLY A 395 24.88 -6.15 5.09
CA GLY A 395 26.03 -6.80 4.44
C GLY A 395 25.67 -8.10 3.71
N ALA A 396 24.40 -8.52 3.74
CA ALA A 396 23.91 -9.71 3.06
C ALA A 396 23.48 -9.37 1.62
N ASN A 397 23.76 -10.29 0.69
CA ASN A 397 23.27 -10.16 -0.68
C ASN A 397 21.78 -10.46 -0.72
N GLY A 398 21.00 -9.55 -1.31
CA GLY A 398 19.57 -9.75 -1.54
C GLY A 398 19.27 -11.03 -2.33
N ARG A 399 18.10 -11.60 -2.09
CA ARG A 399 17.61 -12.80 -2.76
C ARG A 399 16.20 -12.56 -3.27
N LEU A 400 16.00 -12.85 -4.55
CA LEU A 400 14.69 -12.96 -5.15
C LEU A 400 14.38 -14.45 -5.32
N VAL A 401 13.28 -14.93 -4.75
CA VAL A 401 12.97 -16.37 -4.71
C VAL A 401 11.71 -16.65 -5.52
N PRO A 402 11.80 -17.41 -6.62
CA PRO A 402 10.63 -17.86 -7.36
C PRO A 402 9.67 -18.68 -6.50
N LEU A 403 8.37 -18.56 -6.76
CA LEU A 403 7.32 -19.28 -6.03
C LEU A 403 7.56 -20.80 -6.04
N ALA A 404 7.96 -21.37 -7.18
CA ALA A 404 8.23 -22.81 -7.28
C ALA A 404 9.29 -23.29 -6.27
N GLN A 405 10.38 -22.53 -6.10
CA GLN A 405 11.44 -22.86 -5.16
C GLN A 405 11.01 -22.66 -3.71
N THR A 406 10.11 -21.70 -3.46
CA THR A 406 9.47 -21.52 -2.15
C THR A 406 8.63 -22.75 -1.78
N LEU A 407 7.82 -23.26 -2.71
CA LEU A 407 6.99 -24.44 -2.52
C LEU A 407 7.84 -25.69 -2.27
N ASP A 408 8.87 -25.91 -3.10
CA ASP A 408 9.77 -27.06 -2.96
C ASP A 408 10.47 -27.06 -1.58
N GLY A 409 10.97 -25.90 -1.13
CA GLY A 409 11.62 -25.76 0.17
C GLY A 409 10.67 -26.02 1.35
N CYS A 410 9.45 -25.48 1.30
CA CYS A 410 8.45 -25.72 2.32
C CYS A 410 7.99 -27.18 2.36
N GLU A 411 7.76 -27.80 1.20
CA GLU A 411 7.37 -29.20 1.08
C GLU A 411 8.46 -30.13 1.66
N GLN A 412 9.73 -29.87 1.34
CA GLN A 412 10.85 -30.61 1.89
C GLN A 412 10.90 -30.51 3.42
N LEU A 413 10.80 -29.30 3.98
CA LEU A 413 10.80 -29.06 5.43
C LEU A 413 9.63 -29.74 6.14
N LEU A 414 8.44 -29.76 5.51
CA LEU A 414 7.26 -30.43 6.04
C LEU A 414 7.40 -31.97 6.04
N SER A 415 8.04 -32.54 5.03
CA SER A 415 8.22 -33.99 4.92
C SER A 415 9.29 -34.57 5.85
N GLN A 416 10.25 -33.75 6.28
CA GLN A 416 11.39 -34.22 7.08
C GLN A 416 10.99 -34.52 8.53
N ILE A 417 11.54 -35.61 9.08
CA ILE A 417 11.35 -36.01 10.48
C ILE A 417 12.63 -35.72 11.29
N LYS A 418 13.79 -35.85 10.65
CA LYS A 418 15.10 -35.51 11.22
C LYS A 418 15.79 -34.49 10.33
N PHE A 419 16.53 -33.59 10.96
CA PHE A 419 17.25 -32.52 10.31
C PHE A 419 18.72 -32.63 10.66
N ASP A 420 19.58 -32.75 9.65
CA ASP A 420 21.03 -32.84 9.83
C ASP A 420 21.68 -31.46 10.08
N LEU A 421 20.99 -30.39 9.67
CA LEU A 421 21.46 -29.02 9.79
C LEU A 421 20.84 -28.30 11.00
N PRO A 422 21.59 -27.39 11.65
CA PRO A 422 21.08 -26.56 12.73
C PRO A 422 19.99 -25.60 12.22
N GLU A 423 19.14 -25.10 13.13
CA GLU A 423 18.07 -24.16 12.77
C GLU A 423 18.60 -22.87 12.11
N SER A 424 19.80 -22.42 12.50
CA SER A 424 20.45 -21.22 11.96
C SER A 424 20.79 -21.32 10.48
N ALA A 425 20.96 -22.53 9.93
CA ALA A 425 21.25 -22.73 8.52
C ALA A 425 20.09 -22.32 7.61
N TYR A 426 18.87 -22.22 8.15
CA TYR A 426 17.67 -21.84 7.41
C TYR A 426 17.34 -20.35 7.52
N TYR A 427 18.16 -19.56 8.21
CA TYR A 427 17.90 -18.14 8.48
C TYR A 427 18.53 -17.24 7.42
N MET A 428 17.78 -16.26 6.92
CA MET A 428 18.22 -15.24 5.95
C MET A 428 18.87 -15.82 4.69
N ILE A 429 18.33 -16.93 4.19
CA ILE A 429 18.72 -17.55 2.92
C ILE A 429 17.69 -17.26 1.83
N GLY A 430 18.04 -17.46 0.56
CA GLY A 430 17.09 -17.47 -0.55
C GLY A 430 16.37 -18.81 -0.65
N THR A 431 16.96 -19.72 -1.40
CA THR A 431 16.44 -21.08 -1.68
C THR A 431 16.82 -22.08 -0.60
N ILE A 432 16.15 -23.23 -0.55
CA ILE A 432 16.44 -24.28 0.45
C ILE A 432 17.85 -24.89 0.28
N ASP A 433 18.40 -24.87 -0.94
CA ASP A 433 19.72 -25.42 -1.23
C ASP A 433 20.86 -24.57 -0.64
N GLU A 434 20.62 -23.28 -0.43
CA GLU A 434 21.56 -22.39 0.25
C GLU A 434 21.81 -22.81 1.71
N ALA A 435 20.89 -23.56 2.35
CA ALA A 435 21.08 -24.03 3.72
C ALA A 435 22.26 -25.02 3.87
N LYS A 436 22.69 -25.65 2.78
CA LYS A 436 23.82 -26.61 2.77
C LYS A 436 25.17 -25.94 2.52
N SER A 437 25.16 -24.66 2.15
CA SER A 437 26.37 -23.85 1.86
C SER A 437 26.85 -23.16 3.13
#